data_AF-A0A816FTF3-F1
#
_entry.id   AF-A0A816FTF3-F1
#
_cell.length_a   1.000
_cell.length_b   1.000
_cell.length_c   1.000
_cell.angle_alpha   90.00
_cell.angle_beta   90.00
_cell.angle_gamma   90.00
#
_symmetry.space_group_name_H-M   'P 1'
#
loop_
_entity.id
_entity.type
_entity.pdbx_description
1 polymer ?
#
loop_
_entity_poly.entity_id
_entity_poly.type
_entity_poly.pdbx_seq_one_letter_code
_entity_poly.pdbx_strand_id
1 'polypeptide(L)'
;MLLDDVPDGTEVALVDHNENQQLMKILNKMRITHVIDHHKFGDLKTSDPIYLRFEPMAFLLTSAILSDTLRFRSPATTTDDRNILEYLIPLAKIDNITSYANSMFEVKSDLKGFSTRQIHLLDYKQYTFNNRTWGIGTGETCSMNKILERKDELLKEMNEEKK
;
A
#
# COMPACT_ATOMS: atom_id res chain seq x y z
N MET A 1 4.16 13.82 -3.24
CA MET A 1 3.09 14.59 -2.58
C MET A 1 3.56 14.84 -1.15
N LEU A 2 3.86 16.09 -0.81
CA LEU A 2 4.15 16.44 0.58
C LEU A 2 2.79 16.52 1.31
N LEU A 3 2.73 16.11 2.57
CA LEU A 3 1.48 16.07 3.34
C LEU A 3 0.78 17.44 3.38
N ASP A 4 1.53 18.53 3.23
CA ASP A 4 1.03 19.92 3.25
C ASP A 4 -0.01 20.26 2.17
N ASP A 5 -0.11 19.44 1.12
CA ASP A 5 -1.08 19.63 0.02
C ASP A 5 -2.40 18.88 0.25
N VAL A 6 -2.57 18.18 1.37
CA VAL A 6 -3.77 17.39 1.66
C VAL A 6 -4.89 18.30 2.21
N PRO A 7 -6.11 18.28 1.64
CA PRO A 7 -7.22 19.10 2.12
C PRO A 7 -7.61 18.78 3.56
N ASP A 8 -8.05 19.81 4.29
CA ASP A 8 -8.62 19.66 5.62
C ASP A 8 -9.83 18.70 5.60
N GLY A 9 -9.95 17.89 6.64
CA GLY A 9 -10.99 16.88 6.79
C GLY A 9 -10.76 15.59 6.01
N THR A 10 -9.66 15.48 5.24
CA THR A 10 -9.33 14.25 4.52
C THR A 10 -9.22 13.08 5.50
N GLU A 11 -9.80 11.94 5.10
CA GLU A 11 -9.71 10.71 5.87
C GLU A 11 -8.31 10.11 5.79
N VAL A 12 -7.76 9.74 6.94
CA VAL A 12 -6.41 9.19 7.05
C VAL A 12 -6.38 7.97 7.97
N ALA A 13 -5.42 7.09 7.73
CA ALA A 13 -5.09 5.98 8.60
C ALA A 13 -3.71 6.22 9.23
N LEU A 14 -3.58 5.91 10.53
CA LEU A 14 -2.27 5.83 11.18
C LEU A 14 -1.72 4.42 11.03
N VAL A 15 -0.43 4.32 10.76
CA VAL A 15 0.30 3.06 10.71
C VAL A 15 1.50 3.17 11.63
N ASP A 16 1.79 2.10 12.37
CA ASP A 16 2.99 1.95 13.22
C ASP A 16 3.03 2.78 14.51
N HIS A 17 2.16 3.79 14.65
CA HIS A 17 2.12 4.62 15.85
C HIS A 17 0.73 5.19 16.12
N ASN A 18 0.47 5.44 17.40
CA ASN A 18 -0.77 6.05 17.86
C ASN A 18 -0.55 7.05 19.03
N GLU A 19 0.68 7.32 19.45
CA GLU A 19 0.95 8.30 20.50
C GLU A 19 1.00 9.73 19.92
N ASN A 20 0.31 10.69 20.56
CA ASN A 20 0.19 12.07 20.06
C ASN A 20 1.55 12.74 19.80
N GLN A 21 2.57 12.38 20.58
CA GLN A 21 3.93 12.90 20.43
C GLN A 21 4.63 12.48 19.13
N GLN A 22 4.19 11.38 18.51
CA GLN A 22 4.70 10.87 17.25
C GLN A 22 3.89 11.39 16.05
N LEU A 23 2.73 11.99 16.30
CA LEU A 23 1.85 12.51 15.24
C LEU A 23 2.41 13.80 14.64
N MET A 24 2.31 13.88 13.31
CA MET A 24 2.57 15.11 12.56
C MET A 24 1.48 16.15 12.85
N LYS A 25 1.86 17.42 13.05
CA LYS A 25 0.91 18.51 13.37
C LYS A 25 -0.22 18.67 12.36
N ILE A 26 0.02 18.31 11.09
CA ILE A 26 -0.98 18.39 10.03
C ILE A 26 -2.17 17.46 10.26
N LEU A 27 -1.99 16.36 11.00
CA LEU A 27 -3.06 15.40 11.29
C LEU A 27 -4.18 16.01 12.15
N ASN A 28 -3.92 17.12 12.86
CA ASN A 28 -4.95 17.86 13.59
C ASN A 28 -6.06 18.41 12.69
N LYS A 29 -5.79 18.53 11.38
CA LYS A 29 -6.76 18.97 10.38
C LYS A 29 -7.40 17.80 9.64
N MET A 30 -6.98 16.56 9.91
CA MET A 30 -7.41 15.36 9.20
C MET A 30 -8.40 14.56 10.04
N ARG A 31 -9.20 13.72 9.38
CA ARG A 31 -10.10 12.78 10.04
C ARG A 31 -9.44 11.42 10.12
N ILE A 32 -8.91 11.06 11.28
CA ILE A 32 -8.37 9.71 11.50
C ILE A 32 -9.54 8.74 11.52
N THR A 33 -9.54 7.75 10.62
CA THR A 33 -10.59 6.73 10.54
C THR A 33 -10.10 5.34 10.96
N HIS A 34 -8.78 5.11 10.85
CA HIS A 34 -8.15 3.80 11.13
C HIS A 34 -6.81 3.96 11.85
N VAL A 35 -6.48 2.99 12.70
CA VAL A 35 -5.13 2.78 13.24
C VAL A 35 -4.75 1.32 13.03
N ILE A 36 -3.60 1.09 12.39
CA ILE A 36 -2.97 -0.22 12.25
C ILE A 36 -1.61 -0.15 12.91
N ASP A 37 -1.49 -0.70 14.10
CA ASP A 37 -0.29 -0.56 14.93
C ASP A 37 0.10 -1.91 15.54
N HIS A 38 1.34 -2.02 15.99
CA HIS A 38 1.88 -3.18 16.70
C HIS A 38 2.43 -2.79 18.09
N HIS A 39 2.40 -1.50 18.43
CA HIS A 39 2.74 -0.98 19.74
C HIS A 39 1.55 -1.09 20.70
N LYS A 40 1.78 -0.74 21.97
CA LYS A 40 0.70 -0.53 22.93
C LYS A 40 -0.21 0.60 22.46
N PHE A 41 -1.48 0.54 22.83
CA PHE A 41 -2.35 1.71 22.72
C PHE A 41 -1.84 2.82 23.65
N GLY A 42 -1.67 4.00 23.08
CA GLY A 42 -1.15 5.22 23.67
C GLY A 42 -2.25 6.18 24.09
N ASP A 43 -2.11 7.45 23.72
CA ASP A 43 -2.99 8.55 24.12
C ASP A 43 -3.80 9.16 22.97
N LEU A 44 -3.94 8.45 21.84
CA LEU A 44 -4.73 8.90 20.71
C LEU A 44 -6.16 9.24 21.12
N LYS A 45 -6.66 10.39 20.64
CA LYS A 45 -8.06 10.80 20.81
C LYS A 45 -8.67 11.13 19.46
N THR A 46 -9.85 10.60 19.20
CA THR A 46 -10.65 10.92 18.02
C THR A 46 -12.04 11.41 18.43
N SER A 47 -12.61 12.30 17.62
CA SER A 47 -13.98 12.80 17.84
C SER A 47 -15.04 11.77 17.45
N ASP A 48 -14.73 10.93 16.47
CA ASP A 48 -15.59 9.86 15.97
C ASP A 48 -15.06 8.49 16.38
N PRO A 49 -15.92 7.45 16.46
CA PRO A 49 -15.47 6.05 16.52
C PRO A 49 -14.58 5.71 15.32
N ILE A 50 -13.48 5.01 15.58
CA ILE A 50 -12.50 4.60 14.57
C ILE A 50 -12.23 3.09 14.60
N TYR A 51 -11.72 2.57 13.49
CA TYR A 51 -11.28 1.18 13.43
C TYR A 51 -9.86 1.04 13.99
N LEU A 52 -9.68 0.18 15.00
CA LEU A 52 -8.39 -0.10 15.61
C LEU A 52 -7.99 -1.55 15.32
N ARG A 53 -6.79 -1.74 14.77
CA ARG A 53 -6.21 -3.06 14.52
C ARG A 53 -4.80 -3.11 15.09
N PHE A 54 -4.64 -3.90 16.15
CA PHE A 54 -3.34 -4.16 16.77
C PHE A 54 -2.87 -5.55 16.40
N GLU A 55 -1.84 -5.65 15.55
CA GLU A 55 -1.33 -6.92 15.06
C GLU A 55 0.15 -7.06 15.38
N PRO A 56 0.64 -8.26 15.73
CA PRO A 56 2.07 -8.49 15.87
C PRO A 56 2.82 -8.12 14.58
N MET A 57 4.03 -7.55 14.72
CA MET A 57 4.89 -7.20 13.57
C MET A 57 5.05 -8.33 12.56
N ALA A 58 4.99 -9.58 13.01
CA ALA A 58 5.08 -10.73 12.14
C ALA A 58 3.98 -10.78 11.07
N PHE A 59 2.77 -10.31 11.37
CA PHE A 59 1.69 -10.22 10.38
C PHE A 59 2.05 -9.21 9.29
N LEU A 60 2.42 -7.98 9.67
CA LEU A 60 2.78 -6.92 8.71
C LEU A 60 3.98 -7.30 7.85
N LEU A 61 5.02 -7.87 8.46
CA LEU A 61 6.21 -8.33 7.73
C LEU A 61 5.88 -9.50 6.79
N THR A 62 4.99 -10.40 7.20
CA THR A 62 4.48 -11.48 6.33
C THR A 62 3.74 -10.91 5.13
N SER A 63 2.86 -9.92 5.32
CA SER A 63 2.17 -9.21 4.22
C SER A 63 3.15 -8.55 3.26
N ALA A 64 4.16 -7.87 3.78
CA ALA A 64 5.18 -7.17 2.99
C ALA A 64 5.96 -8.15 2.10
N ILE A 65 6.48 -9.23 2.68
CA ILE A 65 7.21 -10.27 1.92
C ILE A 65 6.30 -10.88 0.85
N LEU A 66 5.05 -11.23 1.18
CA LEU A 66 4.12 -11.79 0.20
C LEU A 66 3.80 -10.81 -0.95
N SER A 67 3.66 -9.53 -0.65
CA SER A 67 3.40 -8.47 -1.64
C SER A 67 4.54 -8.36 -2.63
N ASP A 68 5.76 -8.13 -2.14
CA ASP A 68 6.92 -7.84 -3.01
C ASP A 68 7.40 -9.09 -3.77
N THR A 69 7.26 -10.26 -3.15
CA THR A 69 7.64 -11.53 -3.80
C THR A 69 6.54 -12.06 -4.72
N LEU A 70 5.36 -11.44 -4.77
CA LEU A 70 4.16 -11.97 -5.45
C LEU A 70 3.88 -13.43 -5.06
N ARG A 71 3.97 -13.70 -3.75
CA ARG A 71 3.97 -15.06 -3.17
C ARG A 71 4.99 -15.95 -3.88
N PHE A 72 6.22 -15.48 -3.86
CA PHE A 72 7.40 -16.14 -4.40
C PHE A 72 7.47 -16.35 -5.91
N ARG A 73 6.65 -15.63 -6.68
CA ARG A 73 6.64 -15.65 -8.15
C ARG A 73 7.46 -14.53 -8.78
N SER A 74 7.81 -13.50 -8.00
CA SER A 74 8.67 -12.40 -8.44
C SER A 74 10.10 -12.91 -8.67
N PRO A 75 10.80 -12.47 -9.74
CA PRO A 75 12.21 -12.81 -9.95
C PRO A 75 13.14 -12.20 -8.90
N ALA A 76 12.69 -11.19 -8.16
CA ALA A 76 13.43 -10.59 -7.04
C ALA A 76 13.41 -11.47 -5.78
N THR A 77 12.62 -12.55 -5.78
CA THR A 77 12.48 -13.42 -4.62
C THR A 77 13.75 -14.21 -4.33
N THR A 78 14.17 -14.22 -3.08
CA THR A 78 15.34 -14.92 -2.56
C THR A 78 14.96 -16.09 -1.65
N THR A 79 15.97 -16.88 -1.25
CA THR A 79 15.81 -17.93 -0.24
C THR A 79 15.54 -17.33 1.14
N ASP A 80 16.10 -16.16 1.45
CA ASP A 80 15.91 -15.49 2.74
C ASP A 80 14.44 -15.09 2.95
N ASP A 81 13.76 -14.65 1.88
CA ASP A 81 12.31 -14.37 1.93
C ASP A 81 11.51 -15.61 2.38
N ARG A 82 11.90 -16.81 1.94
CA ARG A 82 11.22 -18.07 2.35
C ARG A 82 11.47 -18.37 3.80
N ASN A 83 12.75 -18.34 4.20
CA ASN A 83 13.18 -18.66 5.55
C ASN A 83 12.55 -17.72 6.58
N ILE A 84 12.51 -16.42 6.26
CA ILE A 84 11.87 -15.42 7.12
C ILE A 84 10.36 -15.66 7.16
N LEU A 85 9.70 -15.90 6.02
CA LEU A 85 8.26 -16.16 6.01
C LEU A 85 7.89 -17.40 6.85
N GLU A 86 8.67 -18.49 6.77
CA GLU A 86 8.48 -19.69 7.59
C GLU A 86 8.56 -19.40 9.09
N TYR A 87 9.48 -18.52 9.50
CA TYR A 87 9.58 -18.06 10.88
C TYR A 87 8.41 -17.15 11.30
N LEU A 88 7.95 -16.28 10.40
CA LEU A 88 6.92 -15.28 10.71
C LEU A 88 5.49 -15.87 10.72
N ILE A 89 5.19 -16.88 9.90
CA ILE A 89 3.83 -17.44 9.78
C ILE A 89 3.22 -17.85 11.14
N PRO A 90 3.91 -18.61 12.01
CA PRO A 90 3.37 -18.96 13.33
C PRO A 90 3.11 -17.75 14.22
N LEU A 91 3.96 -16.72 14.12
CA LEU A 91 3.87 -15.49 14.91
C LEU A 91 2.77 -14.55 14.38
N ALA A 92 2.54 -14.56 13.07
CA ALA A 92 1.51 -13.82 12.39
C ALA A 92 0.10 -14.40 12.62
N LYS A 93 -0.01 -15.61 13.19
CA LYS A 93 -1.28 -16.32 13.41
C LYS A 93 -2.13 -16.43 12.14
N ILE A 94 -1.47 -16.65 11.00
CA ILE A 94 -2.14 -16.87 9.71
C ILE A 94 -2.30 -18.37 9.50
N ASP A 95 -3.54 -18.86 9.54
CA ASP A 95 -3.84 -20.29 9.42
C ASP A 95 -3.55 -20.86 8.02
N ASN A 96 -3.84 -20.08 6.97
CA ASN A 96 -3.61 -20.48 5.60
C ASN A 96 -2.99 -19.34 4.78
N ILE A 97 -1.67 -19.43 4.60
CA ILE A 97 -0.88 -18.42 3.89
C ILE A 97 -1.30 -18.24 2.42
N THR A 98 -1.76 -19.31 1.77
CA THR A 98 -2.17 -19.26 0.36
C THR A 98 -3.50 -18.52 0.21
N SER A 99 -4.48 -18.84 1.06
CA SER A 99 -5.77 -18.15 1.09
C SER A 99 -5.60 -16.68 1.47
N TYR A 100 -4.75 -16.39 2.45
CA TYR A 100 -4.40 -15.03 2.84
C TYR A 100 -3.77 -14.24 1.68
N ALA A 101 -2.71 -14.77 1.06
CA ALA A 101 -2.03 -14.12 -0.06
C ALA A 101 -2.98 -13.88 -1.24
N ASN A 102 -3.84 -14.86 -1.57
CA ASN A 102 -4.82 -14.70 -2.65
C ASN A 102 -5.80 -13.55 -2.34
N SER A 103 -6.32 -13.49 -1.11
CA SER A 103 -7.24 -12.41 -0.69
C SER A 103 -6.55 -11.05 -0.74
N MET A 104 -5.29 -10.98 -0.30
CA MET A 104 -4.47 -9.78 -0.37
C MET A 104 -4.27 -9.32 -1.83
N PHE A 105 -3.93 -10.23 -2.74
CA PHE A 105 -3.77 -9.89 -4.16
C PHE A 105 -5.08 -9.50 -4.83
N GLU A 106 -6.20 -10.14 -4.47
CA GLU A 106 -7.51 -9.78 -5.01
C GLU A 106 -7.85 -8.33 -4.67
N VAL A 107 -7.71 -7.95 -3.40
CA VAL A 107 -7.92 -6.56 -2.94
C VAL A 107 -6.92 -5.60 -3.62
N LYS A 108 -5.63 -5.96 -3.68
CA LYS A 108 -4.59 -5.13 -4.33
C LYS A 108 -4.85 -4.94 -5.83
N SER A 109 -5.48 -5.93 -6.47
CA SER A 109 -5.80 -5.92 -7.90
C SER A 109 -7.11 -5.24 -8.26
N ASP A 110 -7.94 -4.88 -7.27
CA ASP A 110 -9.23 -4.26 -7.53
C ASP A 110 -9.07 -2.78 -7.85
N LEU A 111 -9.00 -2.49 -9.14
CA LEU A 111 -8.85 -1.14 -9.68
C LEU A 111 -10.22 -0.52 -10.06
N LYS A 112 -11.33 -1.13 -9.63
CA LYS A 112 -12.66 -0.56 -9.83
C LYS A 112 -12.78 0.77 -9.08
N GLY A 113 -13.34 1.78 -9.75
CA GLY A 113 -13.52 3.11 -9.18
C GLY A 113 -12.28 4.01 -9.26
N PHE A 114 -11.10 3.48 -9.61
CA PHE A 114 -9.92 4.30 -9.83
C PHE A 114 -9.96 4.96 -11.21
N SER A 115 -9.77 6.28 -11.23
CA SER A 115 -9.54 7.04 -12.47
C SER A 115 -8.23 6.62 -13.13
N THR A 116 -8.09 6.91 -14.42
CA THR A 116 -6.92 6.51 -15.21
C THR A 116 -5.63 7.12 -14.66
N ARG A 117 -5.69 8.38 -14.22
CA ARG A 117 -4.60 9.05 -13.51
C ARG A 117 -4.22 8.36 -12.20
N GLN A 118 -5.19 7.98 -11.39
CA GLN A 118 -4.92 7.26 -10.14
C GLN A 118 -4.26 5.91 -10.43
N ILE A 119 -4.72 5.18 -11.45
CA ILE A 119 -4.08 3.92 -11.86
C ILE A 119 -2.64 4.16 -12.31
N HIS A 120 -2.40 5.20 -13.10
CA HIS A 120 -1.07 5.53 -13.59
C HIS A 120 -0.07 5.86 -12.45
N LEU A 121 -0.57 6.50 -11.39
CA LEU A 121 0.25 7.02 -10.29
C LEU A 121 0.28 6.13 -9.03
N LEU A 122 -0.45 5.00 -9.01
CA LEU A 122 -0.56 4.10 -7.85
C LEU A 122 0.81 3.61 -7.35
N ASP A 123 1.65 3.12 -8.27
CA ASP A 123 3.06 2.79 -8.02
C ASP A 123 3.92 3.38 -9.14
N TYR A 124 4.09 4.69 -9.10
CA TYR A 124 4.89 5.44 -10.07
C TYR A 124 6.24 5.84 -9.48
N LYS A 125 7.31 5.56 -10.23
CA LYS A 125 8.67 5.95 -9.89
C LYS A 125 9.32 6.67 -11.06
N GLN A 126 10.07 7.71 -10.74
CA GLN A 126 10.80 8.51 -11.71
C GLN A 126 12.29 8.20 -11.61
N TYR A 127 12.91 7.95 -12.76
CA TYR A 127 14.32 7.63 -12.89
C TYR A 127 14.97 8.59 -13.87
N THR A 128 16.15 9.09 -13.51
CA THR A 128 16.94 9.96 -14.39
C THR A 128 18.25 9.26 -14.74
N PHE A 129 18.46 8.99 -16.03
CA PHE A 129 19.72 8.46 -16.54
C PHE A 129 19.99 8.98 -17.94
N ASN A 130 21.26 9.20 -18.29
CA ASN A 130 21.69 9.76 -19.57
C ASN A 130 20.98 11.08 -19.94
N ASN A 131 20.81 11.99 -18.97
CA ASN A 131 20.10 13.27 -19.12
C ASN A 131 18.65 13.12 -19.66
N ARG A 132 18.03 11.96 -19.48
CA ARG A 132 16.60 11.74 -19.74
C ARG A 132 15.91 11.26 -18.48
N THR A 133 14.69 11.76 -18.31
CA THR A 133 13.79 11.37 -17.24
C THR A 133 12.81 10.33 -17.76
N TRP A 134 12.61 9.28 -16.98
CA TRP A 134 11.70 8.19 -17.26
C TRP A 134 10.72 8.00 -16.11
N GLY A 135 9.43 8.01 -16.41
CA GLY A 135 8.38 7.61 -15.50
C GLY A 135 8.00 6.16 -15.72
N ILE A 136 8.00 5.36 -14.67
CA ILE A 136 7.55 3.96 -14.70
C ILE A 136 6.41 3.82 -13.70
N GLY A 137 5.19 3.64 -14.22
CA GLY A 137 4.01 3.29 -13.43
C GLY A 137 3.76 1.79 -13.48
N THR A 138 3.60 1.16 -12.32
CA THR A 138 3.27 -0.26 -12.19
C THR A 138 1.83 -0.42 -11.71
N GLY A 139 1.06 -1.26 -12.40
CA GLY A 139 -0.26 -1.67 -11.95
C GLY A 139 -0.31 -3.18 -11.82
N GLU A 140 -0.65 -3.67 -10.62
CA GLU A 140 -0.87 -5.10 -10.39
C GLU A 140 -2.34 -5.45 -10.63
N THR A 141 -2.61 -6.49 -11.41
CA THR A 141 -3.98 -6.91 -11.70
C THR A 141 -4.09 -8.43 -11.82
N CYS A 142 -5.19 -8.99 -11.29
CA CYS A 142 -5.60 -10.37 -11.55
C CYS A 142 -6.48 -10.48 -12.81
N SER A 143 -6.80 -9.37 -13.48
CA SER A 143 -7.69 -9.31 -14.64
C SER A 143 -7.08 -8.46 -15.76
N MET A 144 -6.13 -9.03 -16.51
CA MET A 144 -5.43 -8.33 -17.60
C MET A 144 -6.38 -7.66 -18.61
N ASN A 145 -7.44 -8.33 -19.03
CA ASN A 145 -8.38 -7.81 -20.03
C ASN A 145 -9.02 -6.48 -19.61
N LYS A 146 -9.35 -6.31 -18.32
CA LYS A 146 -9.96 -5.07 -17.81
C LYS A 146 -9.01 -3.87 -17.90
N ILE A 147 -7.70 -4.11 -17.83
CA ILE A 147 -6.70 -3.05 -18.01
C ILE A 147 -6.49 -2.75 -19.49
N LEU A 148 -6.45 -3.79 -20.33
CA LEU A 148 -6.31 -3.62 -21.77
C LEU A 148 -7.49 -2.87 -22.40
N GLU A 149 -8.70 -3.03 -21.87
CA GLU A 149 -9.88 -2.24 -22.26
C GLU A 149 -9.69 -0.74 -22.03
N ARG A 150 -8.85 -0.34 -21.08
CA ARG A 150 -8.54 1.08 -20.75
C ARG A 150 -7.22 1.56 -21.34
N LYS A 151 -6.63 0.79 -22.27
CA LYS A 151 -5.31 1.06 -22.85
C LYS A 151 -5.20 2.48 -23.45
N ASP A 152 -6.18 2.90 -24.23
CA ASP A 152 -6.12 4.19 -24.92
C ASP A 152 -6.16 5.37 -23.95
N GLU A 153 -6.95 5.25 -22.88
CA GLU A 153 -6.99 6.24 -21.80
C GLU A 153 -5.65 6.30 -21.06
N LEU A 154 -5.07 5.15 -20.73
CA LEU A 154 -3.78 5.06 -20.05
C LEU A 154 -2.66 5.66 -20.92
N LEU A 155 -2.66 5.39 -22.22
CA LEU A 155 -1.69 5.98 -23.15
C LEU A 155 -1.85 7.51 -23.24
N LYS A 156 -3.08 8.01 -23.20
CA LYS A 156 -3.34 9.44 -23.17
C LYS A 156 -2.77 10.08 -21.90
N GLU A 157 -3.07 9.52 -20.73
CA GLU A 157 -2.54 9.99 -19.44
C GLU A 157 -1.00 9.96 -19.41
N MET A 158 -0.38 8.87 -19.89
CA MET A 158 1.07 8.75 -19.98
C MET A 158 1.71 9.83 -20.86
N ASN A 159 1.03 10.26 -21.93
CA ASN A 159 1.51 11.35 -22.78
C ASN A 159 1.35 12.72 -22.11
N GLU A 160 0.29 12.93 -21.34
CA GLU A 160 0.06 14.17 -20.58
C GLU A 160 1.09 14.35 -19.45
N GLU A 161 1.52 13.26 -18.81
CA GLU A 161 2.57 13.28 -17.76
C GLU A 161 3.99 13.41 -18.32
N LYS A 162 4.19 13.13 -19.61
CA LYS A 162 5.50 13.18 -20.25
C LYS A 162 5.94 14.64 -20.46
N LYS A 163 6.59 15.20 -19.44
CA LYS A 163 7.23 16.52 -19.47
C LYS A 163 8.68 16.46 -19.94
#